data_AF-A0A7J3WTE1-F1
#
_entry.id   AF-A0A7J3WTE1-F1
#
_cell.length_a   1.000
_cell.length_b   1.000
_cell.length_c   1.000
_cell.angle_alpha   90.00
_cell.angle_beta   90.00
_cell.angle_gamma   90.00
#
_symmetry.space_group_name_H-M   'P 1'
#
loop_
_entity.id
_entity.type
_entity.pdbx_description
1 polymer ?
#
loop_
_entity_poly.entity_id
_entity_poly.type
_entity_poly.pdbx_seq_one_letter_code
_entity_poly.pdbx_strand_id
1 'polypeptide(L)'
;MKKIGMLKAVVILAVIYFLWLFIVAVNDALGGGGILVDLKTWSLIGIALYAILLIVELMVYFLIPGEEKEEIKVVSEVIKQVTCSNCNTVFKISDTGVRPLKYTCPNCGMEGVLRGKKVEGVKKIITCESCSNSFEVLDSGERPLKYICPVCHYEGEI
;
A
#
# COMPACT_ATOMS: atom_id res chain seq x y z
N MET A 1 8.28 -3.00 3.75
CA MET A 1 9.65 -2.71 4.28
C MET A 1 10.71 -3.78 3.99
N LYS A 2 10.37 -5.08 3.92
CA LYS A 2 11.36 -6.18 3.71
C LYS A 2 12.09 -6.14 2.35
N LYS A 3 11.42 -5.72 1.27
CA LYS A 3 11.97 -5.63 -0.11
C LYS A 3 13.20 -4.71 -0.22
N ILE A 4 13.16 -3.54 0.43
CA ILE A 4 14.26 -2.55 0.36
C ILE A 4 15.52 -3.06 1.06
N GLY A 5 15.37 -3.80 2.17
CA GLY A 5 16.50 -4.40 2.87
C GLY A 5 17.19 -5.48 2.05
N MET A 6 16.42 -6.32 1.36
CA MET A 6 16.95 -7.41 0.55
C MET A 6 17.62 -6.89 -0.74
N LEU A 7 17.03 -5.91 -1.42
CA LEU A 7 17.64 -5.28 -2.60
C LEU A 7 18.97 -4.60 -2.25
N LYS A 8 19.02 -3.88 -1.12
CA LYS A 8 20.25 -3.26 -0.63
C LYS A 8 21.34 -4.30 -0.35
N ALA A 9 20.98 -5.46 0.21
CA ALA A 9 21.94 -6.54 0.47
C ALA A 9 22.53 -7.12 -0.82
N VAL A 10 21.72 -7.30 -1.86
CA VAL A 10 22.19 -7.77 -3.18
C VAL A 10 23.15 -6.75 -3.81
N VAL A 11 22.81 -5.46 -3.77
CA VAL A 11 23.68 -4.40 -4.31
C VAL A 11 25.01 -4.34 -3.55
N ILE A 12 24.98 -4.45 -2.22
CA ILE A 12 26.20 -4.46 -1.40
C ILE A 12 27.08 -5.67 -1.74
N LEU A 13 26.50 -6.86 -1.88
CA LEU A 13 27.22 -8.07 -2.28
C LEU A 13 27.84 -7.93 -3.68
N ALA A 14 27.12 -7.34 -4.63
CA ALA A 14 27.65 -7.09 -5.97
C ALA A 14 28.83 -6.11 -5.97
N VAL A 15 28.77 -5.04 -5.15
CA VAL A 15 29.87 -4.07 -5.02
C VAL A 15 31.10 -4.71 -4.37
N ILE A 16 30.92 -5.50 -3.32
CA ILE A 16 32.02 -6.24 -2.66
C ILE A 16 32.68 -7.19 -3.66
N TYR A 17 31.87 -7.91 -4.43
CA TYR A 17 32.33 -8.84 -5.44
C TYR A 17 33.10 -8.14 -6.58
N PHE A 18 32.62 -6.97 -7.03
CA PHE A 18 33.34 -6.14 -8.01
C PHE A 18 34.69 -5.64 -7.47
N LEU A 19 34.73 -5.15 -6.23
CA LEU A 19 35.96 -4.70 -5.59
C LEU A 19 36.98 -5.84 -5.47
N TRP A 20 36.52 -7.06 -5.19
CA TRP A 20 37.40 -8.23 -5.16
C TRP A 20 38.01 -8.52 -6.53
N LEU A 21 37.21 -8.57 -7.59
CA LEU A 21 37.73 -8.74 -8.95
C LEU A 21 38.75 -7.65 -9.33
N PHE A 22 38.47 -6.41 -8.93
CA PHE A 22 39.37 -5.28 -9.18
C PHE A 22 40.71 -5.46 -8.46
N ILE A 23 40.71 -5.85 -7.18
CA ILE A 23 41.93 -6.11 -6.41
C ILE A 23 42.75 -7.24 -7.05
N VAL A 24 42.08 -8.32 -7.46
CA VAL A 24 42.73 -9.46 -8.12
C VAL A 24 43.37 -9.05 -9.45
N ALA A 25 42.67 -8.25 -10.27
CA ALA A 25 43.19 -7.74 -11.53
C ALA A 25 44.37 -6.77 -11.34
N VAL A 26 44.31 -5.88 -10.35
CA VAL A 26 45.40 -4.95 -10.03
C VAL A 26 46.64 -5.70 -9.53
N ASN A 27 46.45 -6.71 -8.68
CA ASN A 27 47.57 -7.50 -8.18
C ASN A 27 48.27 -8.27 -9.31
N ASP A 28 47.52 -8.81 -10.27
CA ASP A 28 48.10 -9.47 -11.45
C ASP A 28 48.86 -8.47 -12.34
N ALA A 29 48.27 -7.29 -12.59
CA ALA A 29 48.89 -6.23 -13.39
C ALA A 29 50.19 -5.67 -12.77
N LEU A 30 50.34 -5.73 -11.45
CA LEU A 30 51.53 -5.29 -10.72
C LEU A 30 52.61 -6.39 -10.59
N GLY A 31 52.47 -7.51 -11.31
CA GLY A 31 53.46 -8.61 -11.31
C GLY A 31 53.30 -9.54 -10.11
N GLY A 32 52.06 -9.81 -9.71
CA GLY A 32 51.70 -10.52 -8.48
C GLY A 32 52.30 -11.92 -8.33
N GLY A 33 53.36 -12.03 -7.52
CA GLY A 33 54.04 -13.28 -7.20
C GLY A 33 53.47 -14.07 -6.01
N GLY A 34 52.18 -13.96 -5.67
CA GLY A 34 51.69 -14.50 -4.39
C GLY A 34 50.24 -14.95 -4.27
N ILE A 35 49.42 -14.90 -5.33
CA ILE A 35 48.05 -15.44 -5.25
C ILE A 35 48.10 -16.92 -5.66
N LEU A 36 47.57 -17.81 -4.82
CA LEU A 36 47.65 -19.27 -4.91
C LEU A 36 47.06 -19.89 -6.21
N VAL A 37 46.40 -19.11 -7.06
CA VAL A 37 45.71 -19.59 -8.27
C VAL A 37 45.77 -18.53 -9.37
N ASP A 38 45.98 -18.98 -10.60
CA ASP A 38 46.05 -18.17 -11.83
C ASP A 38 44.82 -17.26 -12.02
N LEU A 39 45.05 -16.01 -12.49
CA LEU A 39 44.04 -14.97 -12.69
C LEU A 39 42.85 -15.50 -13.51
N LYS A 40 43.17 -16.30 -14.54
CA LYS A 40 42.19 -16.88 -15.45
C LYS A 40 41.18 -17.75 -14.71
N THR A 41 41.64 -18.55 -13.74
CA THR A 41 40.80 -19.45 -12.94
C THR A 41 39.91 -18.67 -11.98
N TRP A 42 40.46 -17.63 -11.33
CA TRP A 42 39.70 -16.74 -10.46
C TRP A 42 38.62 -15.96 -11.20
N SER A 43 38.94 -15.47 -12.40
CA SER A 43 37.97 -14.78 -13.24
C SER A 43 36.80 -15.69 -13.63
N LEU A 44 37.07 -16.97 -13.87
CA LEU A 44 36.07 -17.95 -14.30
C LEU A 44 35.12 -18.34 -13.16
N ILE A 45 35.68 -18.58 -11.97
CA ILE A 45 34.90 -18.79 -10.73
C ILE A 45 34.03 -17.57 -10.44
N GLY A 46 34.63 -16.39 -10.62
CA GLY A 46 33.93 -15.15 -10.45
C GLY A 46 32.73 -14.98 -11.40
N ILE A 47 32.95 -15.17 -12.70
CA ILE A 47 31.88 -15.07 -13.71
C ILE A 47 30.73 -16.05 -13.37
N ALA A 48 31.07 -17.26 -12.93
CA ALA A 48 30.07 -18.25 -12.51
C ALA A 48 29.25 -17.77 -11.28
N LEU A 49 29.91 -17.23 -10.26
CA LEU A 49 29.23 -16.67 -9.08
C LEU A 49 28.33 -15.48 -9.42
N TYR A 50 28.80 -14.60 -10.30
CA TYR A 50 28.02 -13.45 -10.75
C TYR A 50 26.79 -13.87 -11.56
N ALA A 51 26.94 -14.85 -12.44
CA ALA A 51 25.81 -15.42 -13.20
C ALA A 51 24.75 -16.00 -12.27
N ILE A 52 25.14 -16.70 -11.20
CA ILE A 52 24.21 -17.23 -10.19
C ILE A 52 23.46 -16.09 -9.49
N LEU A 53 24.17 -15.02 -9.10
CA LEU A 53 23.54 -13.84 -8.48
C LEU A 53 22.51 -13.19 -9.39
N LEU A 54 22.81 -13.02 -10.68
CA LEU A 54 21.86 -12.49 -11.66
C LEU A 54 20.63 -13.38 -11.83
N ILE A 55 20.80 -14.70 -11.83
CA ILE A 55 19.68 -15.64 -11.90
C ILE A 55 18.79 -15.52 -10.66
N VAL A 56 19.38 -15.39 -9.47
CA VAL A 56 18.63 -15.17 -8.22
C VAL A 56 17.88 -13.85 -8.27
N GLU A 57 18.50 -12.77 -8.76
CA GLU A 57 17.86 -11.47 -8.91
C GLU A 57 16.67 -11.51 -9.88
N LEU A 58 16.84 -12.15 -11.04
CA LEU A 58 15.75 -12.37 -12.01
C LEU A 58 14.62 -13.21 -11.39
N MET A 59 14.96 -14.30 -10.70
CA MET A 59 13.97 -15.12 -9.98
C MET A 59 13.18 -14.27 -8.99
N VAL A 60 13.85 -13.48 -8.15
CA VAL A 60 13.21 -12.58 -7.18
C VAL A 60 12.30 -11.55 -7.88
N TYR A 61 12.73 -11.00 -9.01
CA TYR A 61 11.94 -10.06 -9.79
C TYR A 61 10.66 -10.69 -10.36
N PHE A 62 10.75 -11.91 -10.89
CA PHE A 62 9.60 -12.61 -11.47
C PHE A 62 8.67 -13.25 -10.43
N LEU A 63 9.21 -13.75 -9.31
CA LEU A 63 8.44 -14.43 -8.26
C LEU A 63 7.73 -13.47 -7.32
N ILE A 64 8.20 -12.24 -7.18
CA ILE A 64 7.57 -11.28 -6.30
C ILE A 64 6.64 -10.39 -7.13
N PRO A 65 5.31 -10.61 -7.09
CA PRO A 65 4.38 -9.70 -7.73
C PRO A 65 4.64 -8.29 -7.18
N GLY A 66 4.66 -7.31 -8.10
CA GLY A 66 4.71 -5.90 -7.75
C GLY A 66 3.66 -5.66 -6.68
N GLU A 67 4.08 -5.11 -5.54
CA GLU A 67 3.10 -4.56 -4.61
C GLU A 67 2.51 -3.39 -5.38
N GLU A 68 1.33 -3.60 -5.96
CA GLU A 68 0.46 -2.52 -6.37
C GLU A 68 0.40 -1.59 -5.18
N LYS A 69 1.00 -0.41 -5.35
CA LYS A 69 0.96 0.66 -4.37
C LYS A 69 -0.51 0.76 -4.00
N GLU A 70 -0.82 0.59 -2.72
CA GLU A 70 -2.12 0.97 -2.21
C GLU A 70 -2.32 2.43 -2.61
N GLU A 71 -3.02 2.62 -3.73
CA GLU A 71 -3.66 3.87 -4.02
C GLU A 71 -4.51 4.09 -2.79
N ILE A 72 -4.12 5.09 -2.01
CA ILE A 72 -4.95 5.68 -0.97
C ILE A 72 -6.28 5.86 -1.65
N LYS A 73 -7.24 4.96 -1.39
CA LYS A 73 -8.64 5.16 -1.69
C LYS A 73 -8.98 6.40 -0.89
N VAL A 74 -8.82 7.56 -1.53
CA VAL A 74 -9.45 8.80 -1.11
C VAL A 74 -10.88 8.39 -0.88
N VAL A 75 -11.25 8.41 0.41
CA VAL A 75 -12.55 8.07 0.97
C VAL A 75 -13.57 8.23 -0.13
N SER A 76 -14.09 7.11 -0.63
CA SER A 76 -14.96 7.04 -1.80
C SER A 76 -15.93 8.20 -1.71
N GLU A 77 -15.73 9.24 -2.53
CA GLU A 77 -16.73 10.27 -2.70
C GLU A 77 -17.94 9.50 -3.19
N VAL A 78 -18.92 9.30 -2.31
CA VAL A 78 -20.12 8.57 -2.66
C VAL A 78 -20.84 9.49 -3.63
N ILE A 79 -20.65 9.23 -4.93
CA ILE A 79 -21.20 10.06 -6.00
C ILE A 79 -22.71 9.92 -5.94
N LYS A 80 -23.40 10.97 -5.49
CA LYS A 80 -24.86 11.01 -5.41
C LYS A 80 -25.43 11.67 -6.66
N GLN A 81 -26.43 11.02 -7.24
CA GLN A 81 -27.19 11.56 -8.35
C GLN A 81 -28.30 12.46 -7.80
N VAL A 82 -28.38 13.69 -8.33
CA VAL A 82 -29.33 14.71 -7.90
C VAL A 82 -30.06 15.25 -9.11
N THR A 83 -31.36 15.46 -8.95
CA THR A 83 -32.21 16.09 -9.96
C THR A 83 -32.50 17.52 -9.54
N CYS A 84 -32.18 18.49 -10.40
CA CYS A 84 -32.52 19.89 -10.15
C CYS A 84 -34.03 20.10 -10.17
N SER A 85 -34.60 20.75 -9.15
CA SER A 85 -36.04 21.04 -9.08
C SER A 85 -36.54 22.07 -10.09
N ASN A 86 -35.66 22.84 -10.72
CA ASN A 86 -36.02 23.91 -11.65
C ASN A 86 -35.97 23.47 -13.13
N CYS A 87 -34.84 22.87 -13.53
CA CYS A 87 -34.60 22.48 -14.93
C CYS A 87 -34.61 20.96 -15.15
N ASN A 88 -34.94 20.17 -14.12
CA ASN A 88 -34.95 18.70 -14.13
C ASN A 88 -33.66 18.05 -14.62
N THR A 89 -32.56 18.80 -14.68
CA THR A 89 -31.26 18.26 -15.08
C THR A 89 -30.75 17.34 -13.98
N VAL A 90 -30.35 16.15 -14.38
CA VAL A 90 -29.79 15.13 -13.50
C VAL A 90 -28.27 15.20 -13.56
N PHE A 91 -27.62 15.41 -12.42
CA PHE A 91 -26.17 15.54 -12.33
C PHE A 91 -25.64 14.85 -11.08
N LYS A 92 -24.33 14.62 -11.06
CA LYS A 92 -23.62 13.91 -10.00
C LYS A 92 -22.90 14.92 -9.09
N ILE A 93 -22.98 14.73 -7.78
CA ILE A 93 -22.25 15.52 -6.78
C ILE A 93 -21.44 14.61 -5.84
N SER A 94 -20.29 15.09 -5.39
CA SER A 94 -19.51 14.44 -4.35
C SER A 94 -20.13 14.68 -2.97
N ASP A 95 -20.28 13.62 -2.19
CA ASP A 95 -20.79 13.71 -0.82
C ASP A 95 -19.63 14.08 0.13
N THR A 96 -19.61 15.33 0.60
CA THR A 96 -18.58 15.82 1.53
C THR A 96 -18.77 15.32 2.97
N GLY A 97 -19.82 14.56 3.26
CA GLY A 97 -20.15 14.07 4.60
C GLY A 97 -20.79 15.12 5.52
N VAL A 98 -20.72 16.42 5.17
CA VAL A 98 -21.32 17.52 5.94
C VAL A 98 -22.76 17.77 5.49
N ARG A 99 -23.67 17.97 6.45
CA ARG A 99 -25.09 18.30 6.19
C ARG A 99 -25.44 19.64 6.87
N PRO A 100 -26.28 20.49 6.25
CA PRO A 100 -26.90 20.35 4.93
C PRO A 100 -25.89 20.43 3.77
N LEU A 101 -25.98 19.51 2.80
CA LEU A 101 -25.11 19.54 1.61
C LEU A 101 -25.70 20.50 0.59
N LYS A 102 -25.02 21.63 0.38
CA LYS A 102 -25.40 22.63 -0.63
C LYS A 102 -24.83 22.21 -1.99
N TYR A 103 -25.59 22.42 -3.05
CA TYR A 103 -25.15 22.16 -4.42
C TYR A 103 -25.67 23.24 -5.36
N THR A 104 -24.97 23.45 -6.48
CA THR A 104 -25.38 24.38 -7.53
C THR A 104 -25.67 23.60 -8.80
N CYS A 105 -26.82 23.84 -9.43
CA CYS A 105 -27.15 23.16 -10.68
C CYS A 105 -26.24 23.66 -11.81
N PRO A 106 -25.57 22.76 -12.56
CA PRO A 106 -24.68 23.16 -13.65
C PRO A 106 -25.43 23.74 -14.87
N ASN A 107 -26.73 23.46 -15.00
CA ASN A 107 -27.52 23.91 -16.15
C ASN A 107 -28.20 25.26 -15.90
N CYS A 108 -28.82 25.45 -14.72
CA CYS A 108 -29.61 26.66 -14.44
C CYS A 108 -29.02 27.56 -13.33
N GLY A 109 -27.91 27.18 -12.71
CA GLY A 109 -27.24 27.97 -11.67
C GLY A 109 -27.98 28.05 -10.32
N MET A 110 -29.15 27.41 -10.19
CA MET A 110 -29.92 27.43 -8.95
C MET A 110 -29.22 26.64 -7.85
N GLU A 111 -29.17 27.21 -6.65
CA GLU A 111 -28.70 26.55 -5.44
C GLU A 111 -29.78 25.62 -4.87
N GLY A 112 -29.39 24.40 -4.51
CA GLY A 112 -30.23 23.44 -3.84
C GLY A 112 -29.56 22.88 -2.59
N VAL A 113 -30.37 22.29 -1.72
CA VAL A 113 -29.89 21.72 -0.46
C VAL A 113 -30.35 20.27 -0.32
N LEU A 114 -29.41 19.35 -0.28
CA LEU A 114 -29.66 17.98 0.16
C LEU A 114 -29.59 17.91 1.68
N ARG A 115 -30.77 17.85 2.29
CA ARG A 115 -30.93 17.31 3.64
C ARG A 115 -30.99 15.80 3.46
N GLY A 116 -29.84 15.12 3.61
CA GLY A 116 -29.83 13.65 3.61
C GLY A 116 -30.89 13.11 4.59
N LYS A 117 -31.46 11.93 4.32
CA LYS A 117 -32.22 11.21 5.34
C LYS A 117 -31.34 11.14 6.59
N LYS A 118 -31.87 11.54 7.76
CA LYS A 118 -31.29 11.14 9.05
C LYS A 118 -31.12 9.63 8.95
N VAL A 119 -29.90 9.13 8.95
CA VAL A 119 -29.67 7.74 9.34
C VAL A 119 -30.02 7.75 10.81
N GLU A 120 -31.23 7.32 11.15
CA GLU A 120 -31.63 7.08 12.53
C GLU A 120 -30.77 5.92 13.02
N GLY A 121 -29.56 6.25 13.47
CA GLY A 121 -28.66 5.27 14.06
C GLY A 121 -29.29 4.75 15.34
N VAL A 122 -29.62 3.46 15.37
CA VAL A 122 -30.12 2.85 16.59
C VAL A 122 -28.93 2.61 17.51
N LYS A 123 -28.99 3.13 18.73
CA LYS A 123 -28.00 2.80 19.77
C LYS A 123 -28.11 1.32 20.10
N LYS A 124 -27.03 0.57 19.88
CA LYS A 124 -26.94 -0.85 20.20
C LYS A 124 -25.84 -1.06 21.22
N ILE A 125 -26.12 -1.83 22.26
CA ILE A 125 -25.10 -2.23 23.23
C ILE A 125 -24.41 -3.47 22.68
N ILE A 126 -23.09 -3.41 22.55
CA ILE A 126 -22.25 -4.53 22.09
C ILE A 126 -21.33 -4.93 23.24
N THR A 127 -21.16 -6.23 23.41
CA THR A 127 -20.20 -6.81 24.36
C THR A 127 -18.95 -7.22 23.58
N CYS A 128 -17.79 -6.71 23.99
CA CYS A 128 -16.52 -7.08 23.39
C CYS A 128 -16.20 -8.56 23.65
N GLU A 129 -15.84 -9.30 22.61
CA GLU A 129 -15.43 -10.72 22.71
C GLU A 129 -14.09 -10.90 23.45
N SER A 130 -13.20 -9.90 23.37
CA SER A 130 -11.86 -9.98 23.93
C SER A 130 -11.81 -9.67 25.43
N CYS A 131 -12.55 -8.66 25.90
CA CYS A 131 -12.46 -8.18 27.29
C CYS A 131 -13.80 -8.15 28.05
N SER A 132 -14.87 -8.69 27.45
CA SER A 132 -16.23 -8.74 28.03
C SER A 132 -16.83 -7.39 28.44
N ASN A 133 -16.25 -6.27 28.00
CA ASN A 133 -16.76 -4.94 28.28
C ASN A 133 -17.97 -4.63 27.38
N SER A 134 -19.04 -4.09 27.96
CA SER A 134 -20.22 -3.65 27.22
C SER A 134 -20.19 -2.15 26.97
N PHE A 135 -20.48 -1.73 25.74
CA PHE A 135 -20.48 -0.31 25.35
C PHE A 135 -21.49 -0.02 24.23
N GLU A 136 -21.89 1.25 24.12
CA GLU A 136 -22.84 1.70 23.11
C GLU A 136 -22.15 1.97 21.77
N VAL A 137 -22.69 1.40 20.70
CA VAL A 137 -22.29 1.65 19.30
C VAL A 137 -23.50 2.12 18.51
N LEU A 138 -23.28 3.08 17.61
CA LEU A 138 -24.31 3.58 16.69
C LEU A 138 -24.39 2.64 15.48
N ASP A 139 -25.51 1.95 15.34
CA ASP A 139 -25.79 1.11 14.17
C ASP A 139 -26.34 1.98 13.03
N SER A 140 -25.49 2.29 12.04
CA SER A 140 -25.86 3.06 10.85
C SER A 140 -26.69 2.27 9.83
N GLY A 141 -26.92 0.97 10.07
CA GLY A 141 -27.57 0.04 9.14
C GLY A 141 -26.62 -0.57 8.11
N GLU A 142 -25.33 -0.21 8.13
CA GLU A 142 -24.29 -0.88 7.35
C GLU A 142 -23.97 -2.26 7.97
N ARG A 143 -23.71 -3.25 7.11
CA ARG A 143 -23.40 -4.64 7.50
C ARG A 143 -22.17 -5.14 6.74
N PRO A 144 -21.24 -5.86 7.40
CA PRO A 144 -21.22 -6.16 8.84
C PRO A 144 -20.95 -4.91 9.69
N LEU A 145 -21.52 -4.87 10.90
CA LEU A 145 -21.37 -3.77 11.85
C LEU A 145 -19.98 -3.87 12.49
N LYS A 146 -19.06 -3.01 12.07
CA LYS A 146 -17.70 -2.95 12.61
C LYS A 146 -17.66 -2.10 13.88
N TYR A 147 -16.94 -2.54 14.90
CA TYR A 147 -16.77 -1.82 16.16
C TYR A 147 -15.34 -1.93 16.70
N ILE A 148 -14.93 -0.96 17.51
CA ILE A 148 -13.66 -0.96 18.23
C ILE A 148 -13.93 -0.85 19.73
N CYS A 149 -13.40 -1.77 20.53
CA CYS A 149 -13.57 -1.73 21.97
C CYS A 149 -12.81 -0.54 22.61
N PRO A 150 -13.44 0.28 23.47
CA PRO A 150 -12.77 1.41 24.12
C PRO A 150 -11.76 0.99 25.21
N VAL A 151 -11.79 -0.27 25.66
CA VAL A 151 -10.94 -0.77 26.75
C VAL A 151 -9.72 -1.49 26.22
N CYS A 152 -9.91 -2.46 25.31
CA CYS A 152 -8.82 -3.29 24.78
C CYS A 152 -8.45 -2.98 23.32
N HIS A 153 -9.13 -2.03 22.67
CA HIS A 153 -8.92 -1.68 21.26
C HIS A 153 -9.05 -2.84 20.26
N TYR A 154 -9.72 -3.91 20.65
CA TYR A 154 -10.06 -5.01 19.75
C TYR A 154 -11.05 -4.56 18.67
N GLU A 155 -10.77 -4.89 17.42
CA GLU A 155 -11.65 -4.71 16.27
C GLU A 155 -12.55 -5.94 16.10
N GLY A 156 -13.87 -5.74 16.13
CA GLY A 156 -14.85 -6.81 15.95
C GLY A 156 -15.91 -6.44 14.91
N GLU A 157 -16.59 -7.46 14.38
CA GLU A 157 -17.64 -7.32 13.37
C GLU A 157 -18.88 -8.14 13.77
N ILE A 158 -20.10 -7.60 13.59
CA ILE A 158 -21.39 -8.26 13.90
C ILE A 158 -22.36 -8.20 12.71
#